data_AF-A0A0Q7TKS2-F1
#
_entry.id   AF-A0A0Q7TKS2-F1
#
_cell.length_a   1.000
_cell.length_b   1.000
_cell.length_c   1.000
_cell.angle_alpha   90.00
_cell.angle_beta   90.00
_cell.angle_gamma   90.00
#
_symmetry.space_group_name_H-M   'P 1'
#
loop_
_entity.id
_entity.type
_entity.pdbx_description
1 polymer ?
#
loop_
_entity_poly.entity_id
_entity_poly.type
_entity_poly.pdbx_seq_one_letter_code
_entity_poly.pdbx_strand_id
1 'polypeptide(L)' 'MPIRKTLVQSKAGVRLERVETLSAQGKLQSQHYVLKTYRPNQPRVLAEERAALDAFDLEVIASLADPIACRMAGED' A
#
# COMPACT_ATOMS: atom_id res chain seq x y z
N MET A 1 17.75 -12.13 3.25
CA MET A 1 17.88 -11.02 2.29
C MET A 1 17.33 -9.77 2.96
N PRO A 2 18.07 -8.65 2.98
CA PRO A 2 17.55 -7.39 3.51
C PRO A 2 16.31 -6.96 2.73
N ILE A 3 15.22 -6.69 3.44
CA ILE A 3 13.98 -6.15 2.87
C ILE A 3 13.82 -4.71 3.34
N ARG A 4 13.75 -3.77 2.41
CA ARG A 4 13.49 -2.36 2.68
C ARG A 4 12.03 -2.08 2.38
N LYS A 5 11.30 -1.57 3.36
CA LYS A 5 9.92 -1.10 3.18
C LYS A 5 9.92 0.42 3.23
N THR A 6 9.30 1.03 2.23
CA THR A 6 9.18 2.48 2.11
C THR A 6 7.71 2.82 1.97
N LEU A 7 7.18 3.68 2.84
CA LEU A 7 5.82 4.20 2.66
C LEU A 7 5.83 5.14 1.45
N VAL A 8 5.07 4.80 0.41
CA VAL A 8 4.94 5.62 -0.80
C VAL A 8 3.84 6.66 -0.60
N GLN A 9 2.68 6.21 -0.12
CA GLN A 9 1.51 7.07 0.04
C GLN A 9 0.56 6.52 1.11
N SER A 10 -0.15 7.40 1.79
CA SER A 10 -1.22 7.02 2.72
C SER A 10 -2.35 8.04 2.70
N LYS A 11 -3.60 7.58 2.56
CA LYS A 11 -4.80 8.44 2.49
C LYS A 11 -6.06 7.66 2.85
N ALA A 12 -6.98 8.27 3.60
CA ALA A 12 -8.29 7.67 3.96
C ALA A 12 -8.19 6.25 4.56
N GLY A 13 -7.14 5.99 5.34
CA GLY A 13 -6.87 4.68 5.92
C GLY A 13 -6.28 3.63 4.95
N VAL A 14 -6.06 3.99 3.69
CA VAL A 14 -5.30 3.19 2.72
C VAL A 14 -3.82 3.56 2.79
N ARG A 15 -2.93 2.58 2.78
CA ARG A 15 -1.47 2.74 2.79
C ARG A 15 -0.86 1.95 1.65
N LEU A 16 -0.01 2.61 0.86
CA LEU A 16 0.79 2.01 -0.20
C LEU A 16 2.24 1.95 0.25
N GLU A 17 2.77 0.74 0.39
CA GLU A 17 4.16 0.48 0.77
C GLU A 17 4.92 -0.11 -0.41
N ARG A 18 6.09 0.42 -0.72
CA ARG A 18 7.05 -0.19 -1.64
C ARG A 18 7.98 -1.10 -0.86
N VAL A 19 8.06 -2.34 -1.26
CA VAL A 19 8.88 -3.38 -0.64
C VAL A 19 9.97 -3.77 -1.63
N GLU A 20 11.19 -3.48 -1.25
CA GLU A 20 12.40 -3.69 -2.04
C GLU A 20 13.23 -4.79 -1.37
N THR A 21 13.41 -5.91 -2.08
CA THR A 21 14.31 -6.98 -1.67
C THR A 21 15.71 -6.66 -2.20
N LEU A 22 16.65 -6.50 -1.29
CA LEU A 22 18.05 -6.22 -1.60
C LEU A 22 18.89 -7.50 -1.49
N SER A 23 19.87 -7.64 -2.38
CA SER A 23 20.92 -8.65 -2.28
C SER A 23 21.82 -8.39 -1.06
N ALA A 24 22.60 -9.38 -0.66
CA ALA A 24 23.64 -9.23 0.37
C ALA A 24 24.65 -8.11 0.06
N GLN A 25 24.82 -7.75 -1.23
CA GLN A 25 25.65 -6.64 -1.69
C GLN A 25 24.92 -5.28 -1.76
N GLY A 26 23.67 -5.20 -1.28
CA GLY A 26 22.87 -3.96 -1.30
C GLY A 26 22.21 -3.62 -2.65
N LYS A 27 22.37 -4.45 -3.68
CA LYS A 27 21.72 -4.27 -4.98
C LYS A 27 20.24 -4.68 -4.93
N LEU A 28 19.35 -3.88 -5.51
CA LEU A 28 17.93 -4.23 -5.67
C LEU A 28 17.79 -5.51 -6.50
N GLN A 29 17.19 -6.54 -5.91
CA GLN A 29 16.86 -7.81 -6.60
C GLN A 29 15.41 -7.84 -7.08
N SER A 30 14.49 -7.34 -6.26
CA SER A 30 13.07 -7.33 -6.60
C SER A 30 12.40 -6.17 -5.90
N GLN A 31 11.38 -5.60 -6.54
CA GLN A 31 10.50 -4.63 -5.94
C GLN A 31 9.05 -5.07 -6.15
N HIS A 32 8.22 -4.85 -5.16
CA HIS A 32 6.78 -4.96 -5.27
C HIS A 32 6.13 -3.92 -4.36
N TYR A 33 4.85 -3.67 -4.60
CA TYR A 33 4.04 -2.71 -3.88
C TYR A 33 2.96 -3.47 -3.12
N VAL A 34 2.75 -3.09 -1.87
CA VAL A 34 1.77 -3.68 -0.98
C VAL A 34 0.78 -2.60 -0.62
N LEU A 35 -0.48 -2.85 -0.96
CA LEU A 35 -1.60 -2.00 -0.59
C LEU A 35 -2.27 -2.58 0.66
N LYS A 36 -2.38 -1.76 1.70
CA LYS A 36 -3.09 -2.06 2.93
C LYS A 36 -4.27 -1.12 3.09
N THR A 37 -5.43 -1.67 3.42
CA THR A 37 -6.65 -0.91 3.71
C THR A 37 -7.34 -1.50 4.94
N TYR A 38 -8.17 -0.71 5.61
CA TYR A 38 -9.01 -1.17 6.72
C TYR A 38 -10.23 -1.98 6.25
N ARG A 39 -10.55 -1.91 4.96
CA ARG A 39 -11.62 -2.72 4.37
C ARG A 39 -11.20 -4.21 4.37
N PRO A 40 -12.13 -5.16 4.56
CA PRO A 40 -11.85 -6.61 4.58
C PRO A 40 -11.49 -7.20 3.19
N ASN A 41 -11.05 -6.37 2.26
CA ASN A 41 -10.54 -6.80 0.96
C ASN A 41 -9.03 -7.07 1.09
N GLN A 42 -8.58 -8.24 0.63
CA GLN A 42 -7.22 -8.75 0.89
C GLN A 42 -6.11 -7.76 0.49
N PRO A 43 -4.95 -7.77 1.19
CA PRO A 43 -3.80 -6.98 0.80
C PRO A 43 -3.40 -7.29 -0.64
N ARG A 44 -3.43 -6.28 -1.50
CA ARG A 44 -3.05 -6.41 -2.91
C ARG A 44 -1.54 -6.22 -3.04
N VAL A 45 -0.87 -7.25 -3.53
CA VAL A 45 0.55 -7.20 -3.90
C VAL A 45 0.63 -6.96 -5.40
N LEU A 46 1.30 -5.88 -5.79
CA LEU A 46 1.40 -5.41 -7.17
C LEU A 46 2.87 -5.27 -7.55
N ALA A 47 3.26 -5.78 -8.72
CA ALA A 47 4.64 -5.73 -9.18
C ALA A 47 5.03 -4.33 -9.69
N GLU A 48 4.08 -3.63 -10.30
CA GLU A 48 4.30 -2.34 -10.96
C GLU A 48 3.79 -1.17 -10.13
N GLU A 49 4.55 -0.08 -10.10
CA GLU A 49 4.20 1.15 -9.38
C GLU A 49 2.90 1.75 -9.91
N ARG A 50 2.74 1.79 -11.24
CA ARG A 50 1.59 2.41 -11.89
C ARG A 50 0.29 1.66 -11.60
N ALA A 51 0.33 0.33 -11.64
CA ALA A 51 -0.80 -0.50 -11.24
C ALA A 51 -1.11 -0.34 -9.74
N ALA A 52 -0.08 -0.15 -8.91
CA ALA A 52 -0.23 0.08 -7.48
C ALA A 52 -0.84 1.43 -7.13
N LEU A 53 -0.48 2.48 -7.87
CA LEU A 53 -1.09 3.81 -7.74
C LEU A 53 -2.54 3.82 -8.21
N ASP A 54 -2.83 3.15 -9.33
CA ASP A 54 -4.20 3.01 -9.84
C ASP A 54 -5.10 2.26 -8.83
N ALA A 55 -4.62 1.13 -8.32
CA ALA A 55 -5.31 0.38 -7.27
C ALA A 55 -5.45 1.18 -5.96
N PHE A 56 -4.47 2.03 -5.63
CA PHE A 56 -4.53 2.91 -4.47
C PHE A 56 -5.63 3.96 -4.62
N ASP A 57 -5.72 4.63 -5.76
CA ASP A 57 -6.74 5.65 -5.99
C ASP A 57 -8.16 5.04 -5.93
N LEU A 58 -8.35 3.88 -6.57
CA LEU A 58 -9.60 3.13 -6.50
C LEU A 58 -9.98 2.74 -5.06
N GLU A 59 -9.02 2.25 -4.26
CA GLU A 59 -9.29 1.87 -2.87
C GLU A 59 -9.48 3.10 -1.97
N VAL A 60 -8.86 4.24 -2.27
CA VAL A 60 -9.10 5.51 -1.56
C VAL A 60 -10.50 6.02 -1.82
N ILE A 61 -10.94 6.05 -3.09
CA ILE A 61 -12.31 6.43 -3.46
C ILE A 61 -13.31 5.52 -2.75
N ALA A 62 -13.05 4.21 -2.77
CA ALA A 62 -13.87 3.25 -2.07
C ALA A 62 -13.86 3.55 -0.56
N SER A 63 -12.70 3.67 0.07
CA SER A 63 -12.59 3.91 1.52
C SER A 63 -13.27 5.21 1.96
N LEU A 64 -13.23 6.27 1.14
CA LEU A 64 -13.98 7.51 1.40
C LEU A 64 -15.50 7.32 1.28
N ALA A 65 -15.95 6.44 0.39
CA ALA A 65 -17.36 6.07 0.25
C ALA A 65 -17.85 5.10 1.34
N ASP A 66 -16.94 4.52 2.14
CA ASP A 66 -17.29 3.62 3.24
C ASP A 66 -17.39 4.37 4.58
N PRO A 67 -18.56 4.39 5.23
CA PRO A 67 -18.75 5.12 6.48
C PRO A 67 -17.98 4.49 7.66
N ILE A 68 -17.55 3.23 7.58
CA ILE A 68 -16.79 2.54 8.64
C ILE A 68 -15.30 2.91 8.55
N ALA A 69 -14.74 2.96 7.34
CA ALA A 69 -13.38 3.47 7.13
C ALA A 69 -13.24 4.96 7.51
N CYS A 70 -14.28 5.77 7.24
CA CYS A 70 -14.34 7.17 7.64
C CYS A 70 -14.38 7.36 9.17
N ARG A 71 -15.09 6.48 9.90
CA ARG A 71 -15.10 6.50 11.38
C ARG A 71 -13.73 6.14 11.97
N MET A 72 -13.03 5.16 11.41
CA MET A 72 -11.73 4.73 11.91
C MET A 72 -10.56 5.67 11.57
N ALA A 73 -10.71 6.49 10.52
CA ALA A 73 -9.74 7.53 10.14
C ALA A 73 -9.90 8.85 10.92
N GLY A 74 -10.97 9.00 11.71
CA GLY A 74 -11.29 10.20 12.49
C GLY A 74 -11.05 10.05 14.00
N GLU A 75 -10.54 8.91 14.47
CA GLU A 75 -10.11 8.69 15.85
C GLU A 75 -8.56 8.61 15.90
N ASP A 76 -7.88 9.73 15.71
CA ASP A 76 -6.48 9.95 16.16
C ASP A 76 -6.36 11.38 16.72
#